data_AF-A0A2T0V737-F1
#
_entry.id   AF-A0A2T0V737-F1
#
_cell.length_a   1.000
_cell.length_b   1.000
_cell.length_c   1.000
_cell.angle_alpha   90.00
_cell.angle_beta   90.00
_cell.angle_gamma   90.00
#
_symmetry.space_group_name_H-M   'P 1'
#
loop_
_entity.id
_entity.type
_entity.pdbx_description
1 polymer ?
#
loop_
_entity_poly.entity_id
_entity_poly.type
_entity_poly.pdbx_seq_one_letter_code
_entity_poly.pdbx_strand_id
1 'polypeptide(L)'
;VQSLVNDVLMPPIGLLMGGVDFSDIFLVLKGEGSYATLADATAAGAVTINVGVFVNNVISFLIVAFAVFLLVKGINRLRRQQAQAPTEPTAPPEDILLLREIRDALHKDSGKA
;
A
#
# COMPACT_ATOMS: atom_id res chain seq x y z
N VAL A 1 6.96 10.97 -3.33
CA VAL A 1 6.78 9.50 -3.48
C VAL A 1 8.10 8.78 -3.75
N GLN A 2 8.96 9.29 -4.64
CA GLN A 2 10.22 8.65 -5.02
C GLN A 2 11.24 8.50 -3.86
N SER A 3 11.39 9.52 -3.01
CA SER A 3 12.25 9.44 -1.81
C SER A 3 11.77 8.39 -0.79
N LEU A 4 10.47 8.29 -0.53
CA LEU A 4 9.96 7.26 0.40
C LEU A 4 10.27 5.84 -0.09
N VAL A 5 10.22 5.64 -1.40
CA VAL A 5 10.56 4.34 -2.02
C VAL A 5 12.06 4.08 -1.92
N ASN A 6 12.87 5.03 -2.40
CA ASN A 6 14.32 4.87 -2.51
C ASN A 6 15.01 4.85 -1.15
N ASP A 7 14.56 5.65 -0.19
CA ASP A 7 15.26 5.85 1.07
C ASP A 7 14.73 4.95 2.19
N VAL A 8 13.46 4.49 2.12
CA VAL A 8 12.83 3.70 3.19
C VAL A 8 12.52 2.27 2.77
N LEU A 9 12.05 2.04 1.53
CA LEU A 9 11.69 0.69 1.07
C LEU A 9 12.88 -0.04 0.46
N MET A 10 13.70 0.63 -0.36
CA MET A 10 14.81 -0.04 -1.04
C MET A 10 15.91 -0.61 -0.13
N PRO A 11 16.30 -0.01 1.03
CA PRO A 11 17.36 -0.62 1.84
C PRO A 11 16.97 -1.99 2.43
N PRO A 12 15.77 -2.18 3.03
CA PRO A 12 15.30 -3.51 3.44
C PRO A 12 15.11 -4.48 2.28
N ILE A 13 14.56 -4.00 1.15
CA ILE A 13 14.33 -4.84 -0.04
C ILE A 13 15.64 -5.29 -0.67
N GLY A 14 16.61 -4.39 -0.83
CA GLY A 14 17.93 -4.68 -1.37
C GLY A 14 18.70 -5.66 -0.50
N LEU A 15 18.54 -5.57 0.83
CA LEU A 15 19.09 -6.55 1.76
C LEU A 15 18.44 -7.94 1.58
N LEU A 16 17.11 -8.00 1.40
CA LEU A 16 16.38 -9.25 1.15
C LEU A 16 16.69 -9.88 -0.21
N MET A 17 16.93 -9.06 -1.24
CA MET A 17 17.29 -9.50 -2.58
C MET A 17 18.79 -9.81 -2.72
N GLY A 18 19.59 -9.65 -1.67
CA GLY A 18 21.02 -9.98 -1.67
C GLY A 18 21.90 -9.01 -2.46
N GLY A 19 21.51 -7.75 -2.58
CA GLY A 19 22.27 -6.73 -3.32
C GLY A 19 22.18 -6.86 -4.84
N VAL A 20 21.11 -7.46 -5.35
CA VAL A 20 20.85 -7.55 -6.80
C VAL A 20 20.59 -6.15 -7.35
N ASP A 21 21.60 -5.60 -8.02
CA ASP A 21 21.52 -4.35 -8.78
C ASP A 21 21.78 -4.66 -10.26
N PHE A 22 20.83 -4.29 -11.11
CA PHE A 22 20.94 -4.47 -12.55
C PHE A 22 21.45 -3.22 -13.26
N SER A 23 21.74 -2.13 -12.55
CA SER A 23 22.03 -0.81 -13.12
C SER A 23 23.18 -0.83 -14.13
N ASP A 24 24.19 -1.69 -13.94
CA ASP A 24 25.34 -1.82 -14.85
C ASP A 24 25.07 -2.65 -16.11
N ILE A 25 23.82 -3.10 -16.34
CA ILE A 25 23.41 -3.68 -17.62
C ILE A 25 23.08 -2.53 -18.57
N PHE A 26 24.04 -2.13 -19.40
CA PHE A 26 23.83 -1.10 -20.41
C PHE A 26 24.49 -1.47 -21.73
N LEU A 27 23.98 -0.87 -22.80
CA LEU A 27 24.51 -1.04 -24.14
C LEU A 27 25.03 0.31 -24.65
N VAL A 28 26.32 0.38 -25.00
CA VAL A 28 26.94 1.59 -25.52
C VAL A 28 26.59 1.73 -27.00
N LEU A 29 25.91 2.81 -27.37
CA LEU A 29 25.54 3.13 -28.75
C LEU A 29 26.59 3.98 -29.45
N LYS A 30 27.24 4.89 -28.71
CA LYS A 30 28.24 5.81 -29.26
C LYS A 30 29.23 6.20 -28.18
N GLY A 31 30.51 5.90 -28.41
CA GLY A 31 31.62 6.18 -27.51
C GLY A 31 32.78 5.23 -27.80
N GLU A 32 34.01 5.71 -27.73
CA GLU A 32 35.19 4.86 -27.89
C GLU A 32 35.57 4.28 -26.53
N GLY A 33 35.43 2.95 -26.37
CA GLY A 33 35.85 2.24 -25.16
C GLY A 33 34.86 1.18 -24.69
N SER A 34 35.39 0.18 -23.99
CA SER A 34 34.60 -0.73 -23.16
C SER A 34 34.57 -0.14 -21.74
N TYR A 35 33.36 0.07 -21.22
CA TYR A 35 33.16 0.62 -19.88
C TYR A 35 32.73 -0.49 -18.94
N ALA A 36 33.32 -0.54 -17.74
CA ALA A 36 32.99 -1.54 -16.73
C ALA A 36 31.67 -1.22 -16.01
N THR A 37 31.33 0.07 -15.88
CA THR A 37 30.12 0.54 -15.19
C THR A 37 29.38 1.58 -16.01
N LEU A 38 28.08 1.73 -15.72
CA LEU A 38 27.24 2.75 -16.36
C LEU A 38 27.74 4.15 -16.00
N ALA A 39 28.26 4.32 -14.78
CA ALA A 39 28.84 5.57 -14.31
C ALA A 39 30.05 5.98 -15.16
N ASP A 40 30.95 5.04 -15.47
CA ASP A 40 32.14 5.30 -16.30
C ASP A 40 31.75 5.67 -17.73
N ALA A 41 30.79 4.97 -18.31
CA ALA A 41 30.28 5.25 -19.65
C ALA A 41 29.65 6.65 -19.73
N THR A 42 28.87 7.01 -18.71
CA THR A 42 28.22 8.32 -18.62
C THR A 42 29.25 9.44 -18.42
N ALA A 43 30.25 9.21 -17.57
CA ALA A 43 31.33 10.16 -17.31
C ALA A 43 32.21 10.41 -18.55
N ALA A 44 32.42 9.40 -19.38
CA ALA A 44 33.12 9.51 -20.66
C ALA A 44 32.27 10.17 -21.77
N GLY A 45 31.01 10.55 -21.48
CA GLY A 45 30.09 11.13 -22.46
C GLY A 45 29.60 10.12 -23.50
N ALA A 46 29.73 8.81 -23.23
CA ALA A 46 29.21 7.78 -24.10
C ALA A 46 27.66 7.78 -24.04
N VAL A 47 27.04 7.61 -25.20
CA VAL A 47 25.59 7.44 -25.30
C VAL A 47 25.27 5.98 -25.04
N THR A 48 24.55 5.69 -23.96
CA THR A 48 24.19 4.34 -23.53
C THR A 48 22.68 4.13 -23.47
N ILE A 49 22.23 2.91 -23.80
CA ILE A 49 20.90 2.41 -23.45
C ILE A 49 21.02 1.69 -22.11
N ASN A 50 20.36 2.25 -21.09
CA ASN A 50 20.44 1.78 -19.72
C ASN A 50 19.31 0.79 -19.42
N VAL A 51 19.38 -0.40 -20.02
CA VAL A 51 18.35 -1.46 -19.88
C VAL A 51 18.22 -1.89 -18.41
N GLY A 52 19.35 -1.98 -17.73
CA GLY A 52 19.48 -2.31 -16.32
C GLY A 52 18.68 -1.39 -15.41
N VAL A 53 18.85 -0.09 -15.59
CA VAL A 53 18.12 0.94 -14.84
C VAL A 53 16.62 0.87 -15.13
N PHE A 54 16.23 0.60 -16.37
CA PHE A 54 14.82 0.42 -16.71
C PHE A 54 14.20 -0.77 -15.99
N VAL A 55 14.86 -1.94 -16.02
CA VAL A 55 14.40 -3.14 -15.30
C VAL A 55 14.36 -2.89 -13.79
N ASN A 56 15.36 -2.21 -13.23
CA ASN A 56 15.38 -1.85 -11.82
C ASN A 56 14.17 -0.97 -11.44
N ASN A 57 13.83 0.00 -12.29
CA ASN A 57 12.65 0.85 -12.10
C ASN A 57 11.34 0.05 -12.18
N VAL A 58 11.23 -0.90 -13.13
CA VAL A 58 10.06 -1.78 -13.24
C VAL A 58 9.89 -2.65 -11.99
N ILE A 59 10.98 -3.28 -11.52
CA ILE A 59 10.98 -4.10 -10.30
C ILE A 59 10.61 -3.23 -9.09
N SER A 60 11.26 -2.07 -8.93
CA SER A 60 10.97 -1.14 -7.84
C SER A 60 9.51 -0.72 -7.83
N PHE A 61 8.94 -0.38 -9.00
CA PHE A 61 7.52 -0.05 -9.12
C PHE A 61 6.61 -1.22 -8.69
N LEU A 62 6.92 -2.45 -9.12
CA LEU A 62 6.16 -3.64 -8.71
C LEU A 62 6.22 -3.87 -7.20
N ILE A 63 7.39 -3.69 -6.57
CA ILE A 63 7.53 -3.89 -5.13
C ILE A 63 6.78 -2.81 -4.36
N VAL A 64 6.84 -1.55 -4.79
CA VAL A 64 6.06 -0.46 -4.18
C VAL A 64 4.57 -0.71 -4.31
N ALA A 65 4.10 -1.11 -5.50
CA ALA A 65 2.71 -1.47 -5.73
C ALA A 65 2.28 -2.63 -4.80
N PHE A 66 3.14 -3.64 -4.64
CA PHE A 66 2.90 -4.76 -3.74
C PHE A 66 2.89 -4.34 -2.27
N ALA A 67 3.80 -3.48 -1.83
CA ALA A 67 3.86 -2.96 -0.47
C ALA A 67 2.60 -2.13 -0.13
N VAL A 68 2.18 -1.25 -1.04
CA VAL A 68 0.95 -0.47 -0.90
C VAL A 68 -0.27 -1.39 -0.87
N PHE A 69 -0.31 -2.41 -1.73
CA PHE A 69 -1.36 -3.43 -1.71
C PHE A 69 -1.45 -4.16 -0.36
N LEU A 70 -0.31 -4.59 0.19
CA LEU A 70 -0.26 -5.23 1.51
C LEU A 70 -0.73 -4.28 2.62
N LEU A 71 -0.34 -3.01 2.57
CA LEU A 71 -0.75 -1.99 3.54
C LEU A 71 -2.27 -1.76 3.49
N VAL A 72 -2.84 -1.56 2.30
CA VAL A 72 -4.29 -1.39 2.12
C VAL A 72 -5.04 -2.65 2.54
N LYS A 73 -4.55 -3.84 2.17
CA LYS A 73 -5.12 -5.13 2.60
C LYS A 73 -5.06 -5.30 4.12
N GLY A 74 -3.96 -4.89 4.76
CA GLY A 74 -3.78 -4.91 6.21
C GLY A 74 -4.77 -4.00 6.92
N ILE A 75 -4.89 -2.75 6.48
CA ILE A 75 -5.85 -1.79 7.03
C ILE A 75 -7.28 -2.29 6.82
N ASN A 76 -7.63 -2.77 5.62
CA ASN A 76 -8.96 -3.30 5.34
C ASN A 76 -9.28 -4.55 6.20
N ARG A 77 -8.29 -5.41 6.45
CA ARG A 77 -8.44 -6.58 7.32
C ARG A 77 -8.63 -6.19 8.79
N LEU A 78 -7.94 -5.15 9.28
CA LEU A 78 -8.11 -4.63 10.64
C LEU A 78 -9.46 -3.92 10.81
N ARG A 79 -9.85 -3.07 9.85
CA ARG A 79 -11.17 -2.41 9.84
C ARG A 79 -12.31 -3.42 9.83
N ARG A 80 -12.19 -4.50 9.05
CA ARG A 80 -13.19 -5.57 9.03
C ARG A 80 -13.26 -6.36 10.34
N GLN A 81 -12.14 -6.53 11.04
CA GLN A 81 -12.13 -7.16 12.37
C GLN A 81 -12.75 -6.24 13.45
N GLN A 82 -12.51 -4.93 13.39
CA GLN A 82 -13.16 -3.97 14.29
C GLN A 82 -14.67 -3.87 14.05
N ALA A 83 -15.12 -3.99 12.79
CA ALA A 83 -16.54 -4.07 12.45
C ALA A 83 -17.20 -5.42 12.84
N GLN A 84 -16.40 -6.42 13.23
CA GLN A 84 -16.85 -7.73 13.71
C GLN A 84 -16.66 -7.91 15.21
N ALA A 85 -16.17 -6.88 15.93
CA ALA A 85 -16.38 -6.85 17.37
C ALA A 85 -17.89 -7.02 17.60
N PRO A 86 -18.32 -7.94 18.48
CA PRO A 86 -19.73 -8.11 18.77
C PRO A 86 -20.25 -6.73 19.11
N THR A 87 -21.16 -6.21 18.29
CA THR A 87 -22.08 -5.19 18.75
C THR A 87 -22.74 -5.83 19.96
N GLU A 88 -22.22 -5.51 21.17
CA GLU A 88 -23.03 -5.57 22.37
C GLU A 88 -24.38 -5.00 21.97
N PRO A 89 -25.50 -5.70 22.25
CA PRO A 89 -26.81 -5.32 21.75
C PRO A 89 -26.97 -3.83 22.03
N THR A 90 -26.89 -3.01 20.96
CA THR A 90 -26.94 -1.56 21.12
C THR A 90 -28.23 -1.32 21.88
N ALA A 91 -28.11 -0.76 23.09
CA ALA A 91 -29.27 -0.41 23.88
C ALA A 91 -30.22 0.32 22.92
N PRO A 92 -31.50 -0.11 22.81
CA PRO A 92 -32.40 0.49 21.84
C PRO A 92 -32.34 2.01 21.98
N PRO A 93 -32.27 2.76 20.86
CA PRO A 93 -32.32 4.22 20.89
C PRO A 93 -33.47 4.70 21.80
N GLU A 94 -33.28 5.80 22.53
CA GLU A 94 -34.31 6.32 23.47
C GLU A 94 -35.67 6.47 22.79
N ASP A 95 -35.70 6.87 21.51
CA ASP A 95 -36.92 6.95 20.70
C ASP A 95 -37.67 5.61 20.62
N ILE A 96 -36.97 4.49 20.49
CA ILE A 96 -37.58 3.14 20.45
C ILE A 96 -38.14 2.77 21.82
N LEU A 97 -37.51 3.21 22.91
CA LEU A 97 -37.99 2.98 24.28
C LEU A 97 -39.24 3.82 24.55
N LEU A 98 -39.21 5.11 24.21
CA LEU A 98 -40.36 6.01 24.32
C LEU A 98 -41.54 5.50 23.49
N LEU A 99 -41.30 5.03 22.27
CA LEU A 99 -42.35 4.43 21.43
C LEU A 99 -42.93 3.14 22.04
N ARG A 100 -42.11 2.33 22.73
CA ARG A 100 -42.61 1.16 23.47
C ARG A 100 -43.47 1.56 24.66
N GLU A 101 -43.02 2.54 25.45
CA GLU A 101 -43.78 3.06 26.60
C GLU A 101 -45.11 3.70 26.16
N ILE A 102 -45.11 4.48 25.08
CA ILE A 102 -46.33 5.06 24.50
C ILE A 102 -47.28 3.97 24.03
N ARG A 103 -46.78 2.95 23.31
CA ARG A 103 -47.58 1.80 22.86
C ARG A 103 -48.22 1.08 24.05
N ASP A 104 -47.46 0.83 25.10
CA ASP A 104 -47.93 0.11 26.28
C ASP A 104 -48.94 0.94 27.09
N ALA A 105 -48.73 2.25 27.19
CA ALA A 105 -49.68 3.20 27.78
C ALA A 105 -51.00 3.24 26.99
N LEU A 106 -50.94 3.26 25.66
CA LEU A 106 -52.11 3.31 24.79
C LEU A 106 -52.92 2.01 24.83
N HIS A 107 -52.28 0.84 24.89
CA HIS A 107 -52.98 -0.44 25.10
C HIS A 107 -53.63 -0.54 26.48
N LYS A 108 -52.97 -0.03 27.52
CA LYS A 108 -53.53 0.00 28.88
C LYS A 108 -54.77 0.89 28.98
N ASP A 109 -54.81 1.98 28.22
CA ASP A 109 -55.95 2.89 28.16
C ASP A 109 -57.08 2.35 27.27
N SER A 110 -56.73 1.74 26.13
CA SER A 110 -57.68 1.12 25.19
C SER A 110 -58.38 -0.12 25.76
N GLY A 111 -57.80 -0.78 26.77
CA GLY A 111 -58.42 -1.92 27.46
C GLY A 111 -59.34 -1.55 28.62
N LYS A 112 -59.57 -0.25 28.88
CA LYS A 112 -60.43 0.26 29.96
C LYS A 112 -61.77 0.83 29.48
N ALA A 113 -62.06 0.76 28.19
CA ALA A 113 -63.33 1.16 27.58
C ALA A 113 -64.26 -0.04 27.37
#